data_AF-A0A8B9VP20-F1
#
_entry.id   AF-A0A8B9VP20-F1
#
_cell.length_a   1.000
_cell.length_b   1.000
_cell.length_c   1.000
_cell.angle_alpha   90.00
_cell.angle_beta   90.00
_cell.angle_gamma   90.00
#
_symmetry.space_group_name_H-M   'P 1'
#
loop_
_entity.id
_entity.type
_entity.pdbx_description
1 polymer ?
#
loop_
_entity_poly.entity_id
_entity_poly.type
_entity_poly.pdbx_seq_one_letter_code
_entity_poly.pdbx_strand_id
1 'polypeptide(L)'
;MALFEQMRANVGKLLRGIDRYRRGGANLAVLKLYQFNPAFFQTGVTAQILLKALTNLPHTDFTLCKCMIDQAHQEERPIRQILYLGELLETCHFQAFWQALDENMELLDGIAGFEDSVRKFICHVVGITYQHIDRWLLAEMLGDLSG
;
A
#
# COMPACT_ATOMS: atom_id res chain seq x y z
N MET A 1 11.48 -28.19 -9.92
CA MET A 1 10.04 -28.01 -9.63
C MET A 1 9.72 -27.99 -8.12
N ALA A 2 10.29 -28.89 -7.29
CA ALA A 2 9.98 -28.93 -5.85
C ALA A 2 10.37 -27.66 -5.04
N LEU A 3 11.53 -27.05 -5.31
CA LEU A 3 11.98 -25.84 -4.60
C LEU A 3 11.07 -24.61 -4.86
N PHE A 4 10.43 -24.57 -6.02
CA PHE A 4 9.55 -23.49 -6.48
C PHE A 4 8.19 -23.52 -5.78
N GLU A 5 7.57 -24.70 -5.64
CA GLU A 5 6.39 -24.85 -4.80
C GLU A 5 6.72 -24.63 -3.32
N GLN A 6 7.91 -25.04 -2.87
CA GLN A 6 8.37 -24.76 -1.51
C GLN A 6 8.50 -23.25 -1.26
N MET A 7 9.08 -22.48 -2.19
CA MET A 7 9.19 -21.03 -2.08
C MET A 7 7.83 -20.34 -2.17
N ARG A 8 6.95 -20.74 -3.09
CA ARG A 8 5.59 -20.19 -3.19
C ARG A 8 4.75 -20.52 -1.95
N ALA A 9 4.86 -21.74 -1.43
CA ALA A 9 4.22 -22.16 -0.20
C ALA A 9 4.82 -21.45 1.02
N ASN A 10 6.14 -21.19 1.02
CA ASN A 10 6.81 -20.44 2.07
C ASN A 10 6.46 -18.96 2.02
N VAL A 11 6.38 -18.33 0.84
CA VAL A 11 5.92 -16.94 0.65
C VAL A 11 4.44 -16.84 1.01
N GLY A 12 3.59 -17.78 0.60
CA GLY A 12 2.19 -17.82 1.00
C GLY A 12 1.97 -18.13 2.49
N LYS A 13 2.90 -18.84 3.14
CA LYS A 13 2.95 -19.02 4.61
C LYS A 13 3.55 -17.80 5.31
N LEU A 14 4.49 -17.09 4.68
CA LEU A 14 5.05 -15.84 5.15
C LEU A 14 3.96 -14.78 5.13
N LEU A 15 3.27 -14.58 4.00
CA LEU A 15 2.14 -13.65 3.84
C LEU A 15 1.01 -13.95 4.85
N ARG A 16 0.63 -15.23 5.00
CA ARG A 16 -0.35 -15.65 6.03
C ARG A 16 0.18 -15.53 7.48
N GLY A 17 1.50 -15.59 7.67
CA GLY A 17 2.16 -15.33 8.95
C GLY A 17 2.38 -13.84 9.24
N ILE A 18 2.45 -13.00 8.20
CA ILE A 18 2.69 -11.56 8.24
C ILE A 18 1.43 -10.80 8.69
N ASP A 19 0.23 -11.39 8.57
CA ASP A 19 -0.94 -10.89 9.32
C ASP A 19 -0.75 -10.93 10.84
N ARG A 20 0.23 -11.69 11.34
CA ARG A 20 0.63 -11.69 12.77
C ARG A 20 1.92 -10.94 13.08
N TYR A 21 2.69 -10.49 12.08
CA TYR A 21 3.94 -9.76 12.35
C TYR A 21 4.21 -8.66 11.33
N ARG A 22 3.79 -7.46 11.74
CA ARG A 22 4.12 -6.13 11.24
C ARG A 22 5.64 -5.89 11.17
N ARG A 23 6.36 -6.48 10.20
CA ARG A 23 7.74 -6.06 9.87
C ARG A 23 7.97 -6.01 8.36
N GLY A 24 8.15 -4.79 7.85
CA GLY A 24 8.44 -4.48 6.44
C GLY A 24 9.66 -5.18 5.83
N GLY A 25 10.54 -5.79 6.65
CA GLY A 25 11.72 -6.52 6.16
C GLY A 25 11.41 -7.75 5.29
N ALA A 26 10.29 -8.43 5.52
CA ALA A 26 9.90 -9.59 4.71
C ALA A 26 9.43 -9.18 3.30
N ASN A 27 8.72 -8.05 3.20
CA ASN A 27 8.20 -7.52 1.94
C ASN A 27 9.35 -7.05 1.03
N LEU A 28 10.34 -6.37 1.60
CA LEU A 28 11.52 -5.91 0.87
C LEU A 28 12.38 -7.08 0.35
N ALA A 29 12.44 -8.20 1.09
CA ALA A 29 13.15 -9.39 0.64
C ALA A 29 12.49 -10.03 -0.60
N VAL A 30 11.16 -10.04 -0.67
CA VAL A 30 10.41 -10.54 -1.83
C VAL A 30 10.67 -9.66 -3.06
N LEU A 31 10.60 -8.34 -2.91
CA LEU A 31 10.89 -7.41 -4.01
C LEU A 31 12.35 -7.51 -4.48
N LYS A 32 13.31 -7.67 -3.56
CA LYS A 32 14.71 -7.95 -3.92
C LYS A 32 14.85 -9.23 -4.73
N LEU A 33 14.15 -10.30 -4.35
CA LEU A 33 14.19 -11.56 -5.09
C LEU A 33 13.67 -11.41 -6.53
N TYR A 34 12.61 -10.63 -6.72
CA TYR A 34 12.07 -10.31 -8.04
C TYR A 34 13.04 -9.46 -8.87
N GLN A 35 13.75 -8.53 -8.25
CA GLN A 35 14.79 -7.75 -8.92
C GLN A 35 15.94 -8.63 -9.45
N PHE A 36 16.35 -9.66 -8.69
CA PHE A 36 17.35 -10.61 -9.15
C PHE A 36 16.81 -11.62 -10.17
N ASN A 37 15.49 -11.89 -10.16
CA ASN A 37 14.89 -12.91 -11.02
C ASN A 37 13.55 -12.41 -11.60
N PRO A 38 13.58 -11.60 -12.68
CA PRO A 38 12.39 -10.98 -13.26
C PRO A 38 11.37 -12.01 -13.79
N ALA A 39 11.81 -13.22 -14.16
CA ALA A 39 10.92 -14.31 -14.58
C ALA A 39 9.94 -14.80 -13.49
N PHE A 40 10.17 -14.43 -12.23
CA PHE A 40 9.31 -14.80 -11.10
C PHE A 40 8.47 -13.64 -10.57
N PHE A 41 8.52 -12.48 -11.23
CA PHE A 41 7.75 -11.31 -10.83
C PHE A 41 6.25 -11.65 -10.82
N GLN A 42 5.60 -11.42 -9.67
CA GLN A 42 4.17 -11.62 -9.53
C GLN A 42 3.49 -10.30 -9.22
N THR A 43 2.81 -9.75 -10.21
CA THR A 43 2.11 -8.48 -10.12
C THR A 43 1.12 -8.44 -8.95
N GLY A 44 0.36 -9.53 -8.72
CA GLY A 44 -0.59 -9.62 -7.60
C GLY A 44 0.07 -9.59 -6.22
N VAL A 45 1.25 -10.23 -6.05
CA VAL A 45 1.98 -10.21 -4.77
C VAL A 45 2.60 -8.83 -4.53
N THR A 46 3.19 -8.24 -5.57
CA THR A 46 3.75 -6.88 -5.52
C THR A 46 2.66 -5.86 -5.17
N ALA A 47 1.47 -5.97 -5.76
CA ALA A 47 0.32 -5.13 -5.44
C ALA A 47 -0.06 -5.21 -3.95
N GLN A 48 -0.20 -6.43 -3.41
CA GLN A 48 -0.49 -6.62 -1.98
C GLN A 48 0.60 -6.05 -1.06
N ILE A 49 1.88 -6.22 -1.44
CA ILE A 49 3.01 -5.65 -0.70
C ILE A 49 2.92 -4.12 -0.67
N LEU A 50 2.68 -3.48 -1.81
CA LEU A 50 2.57 -2.03 -1.92
C LEU A 50 1.39 -1.48 -1.11
N LEU A 51 0.21 -2.10 -1.22
CA LEU A 51 -0.96 -1.71 -0.43
C LEU A 51 -0.70 -1.87 1.06
N LYS A 52 -0.04 -2.96 1.48
CA LYS A 52 0.34 -3.16 2.89
C LYS A 52 1.38 -2.13 3.34
N ALA A 53 2.28 -1.70 2.48
CA ALA A 53 3.21 -0.61 2.77
C ALA A 53 2.47 0.73 2.94
N LEU A 54 1.45 1.01 2.14
CA LEU A 54 0.60 2.20 2.29
C LEU A 54 -0.13 2.24 3.64
N THR A 55 -0.59 1.09 4.15
CA THR A 55 -1.21 1.04 5.49
C THR A 55 -0.23 1.33 6.64
N ASN A 56 1.08 1.32 6.38
CA ASN A 56 2.11 1.53 7.38
C ASN A 56 2.76 2.94 7.29
N LEU A 57 2.17 3.87 6.54
CA LEU A 57 2.55 5.29 6.58
C LEU A 57 2.46 5.84 8.01
N PRO A 58 3.36 6.76 8.43
CA PRO A 58 4.32 7.54 7.65
C PRO A 58 5.68 6.87 7.39
N HIS A 59 5.85 5.57 7.65
CA HIS A 59 7.15 4.92 7.49
C HIS A 59 7.60 4.88 6.01
N THR A 60 8.90 5.04 5.77
CA THR A 60 9.56 5.11 4.44
C THR A 60 9.53 3.81 3.63
N ASP A 61 8.77 2.81 4.09
CA ASP A 61 8.68 1.50 3.44
C ASP A 61 8.06 1.60 2.03
N PHE A 62 7.15 2.55 1.79
CA PHE A 62 6.49 2.71 0.49
C PHE A 62 7.44 3.21 -0.61
N THR A 63 8.19 4.29 -0.35
CA THR A 63 9.17 4.82 -1.30
C THR A 63 10.25 3.79 -1.64
N LEU A 64 10.72 3.04 -0.63
CA LEU A 64 11.66 1.95 -0.85
C LEU A 64 11.07 0.86 -1.74
N CYS A 65 9.83 0.43 -1.49
CA CYS A 65 9.17 -0.56 -2.34
C CYS A 65 9.05 -0.08 -3.80
N LYS A 66 8.70 1.19 -4.02
CA LYS A 66 8.66 1.81 -5.36
C LYS A 66 10.02 1.72 -6.06
N CYS A 67 11.11 2.07 -5.38
CA CYS A 67 12.46 2.00 -5.96
C CYS A 67 12.96 0.58 -6.25
N MET A 68 12.38 -0.44 -5.61
CA MET A 68 12.74 -1.85 -5.84
C MET A 68 12.03 -2.49 -7.04
N ILE A 69 11.03 -1.81 -7.62
CA ILE A 69 10.25 -2.29 -8.76
C ILE A 69 10.77 -1.61 -10.02
N ASP A 70 11.08 -2.37 -11.07
CA ASP A 70 11.50 -1.82 -12.35
C ASP A 70 10.41 -0.96 -13.00
N GLN A 71 10.82 0.10 -13.71
CA GLN A 71 9.90 1.05 -14.31
C GLN A 71 8.88 0.41 -15.27
N ALA A 72 9.26 -0.64 -16.00
CA ALA A 72 8.34 -1.40 -16.85
C ALA A 72 7.16 -1.97 -16.06
N HIS A 73 7.42 -2.56 -14.88
CA HIS A 73 6.40 -3.12 -14.01
C HIS A 73 5.62 -2.05 -13.24
N GLN A 74 6.20 -0.86 -13.04
CA GLN A 74 5.49 0.27 -12.41
C GLN A 74 4.36 0.81 -13.30
N GLU A 75 4.48 0.67 -14.62
CA GLU A 75 3.44 1.10 -15.56
C GLU A 75 2.32 0.07 -15.73
N GLU A 76 2.51 -1.16 -15.25
CA GLU A 76 1.52 -2.24 -15.33
C GLU A 76 0.35 -2.04 -14.36
N ARG A 77 -0.84 -2.46 -14.78
CA ARG A 77 -1.99 -2.56 -13.87
C ARG A 77 -1.93 -3.87 -13.07
N PRO A 78 -2.23 -3.89 -11.76
CA PRO A 78 -2.72 -2.77 -10.94
C PRO A 78 -1.65 -1.94 -10.21
N ILE A 79 -0.36 -2.20 -10.46
CA ILE A 79 0.75 -1.56 -9.72
C ILE A 79 0.71 -0.05 -9.91
N ARG A 80 0.53 0.42 -11.14
CA ARG A 80 0.44 1.85 -11.46
C ARG A 80 -0.61 2.57 -10.63
N GLN A 81 -1.80 1.98 -10.46
CA GLN A 81 -2.87 2.58 -9.67
C GLN A 81 -2.50 2.66 -8.20
N ILE A 82 -1.87 1.62 -7.65
CA ILE A 82 -1.43 1.63 -6.25
C ILE A 82 -0.32 2.68 -6.02
N LEU A 83 0.59 2.83 -6.98
CA LEU A 83 1.62 3.86 -6.92
C LEU A 83 1.01 5.26 -6.96
N TYR A 84 -0.01 5.48 -7.79
CA TYR A 84 -0.73 6.75 -7.86
C TYR A 84 -1.47 7.05 -6.56
N LEU A 85 -2.17 6.06 -5.97
CA LEU A 85 -2.80 6.20 -4.65
C LEU A 85 -1.78 6.60 -3.57
N GLY A 86 -0.60 5.99 -3.58
CA GLY A 86 0.47 6.34 -2.66
C GLY A 86 1.00 7.76 -2.84
N GLU A 87 1.17 8.21 -4.08
CA GLU A 87 1.59 9.58 -4.39
C GLU A 87 0.56 10.61 -3.89
N LEU A 88 -0.73 10.33 -4.01
CA LEU A 88 -1.78 11.19 -3.46
C LEU A 88 -1.70 11.28 -1.93
N LEU A 89 -1.39 10.19 -1.23
CA LEU A 89 -1.18 10.21 0.22
C LEU A 89 0.09 10.97 0.62
N GLU A 90 1.20 10.77 -0.10
CA GLU A 90 2.47 11.48 0.16
C GLU A 90 2.33 13.00 -0.09
N THR A 91 1.59 13.39 -1.12
CA THR A 91 1.31 14.80 -1.46
C THR A 91 0.11 15.38 -0.70
N CYS A 92 -0.47 14.63 0.23
CA CYS A 92 -1.63 15.03 1.05
C CYS A 92 -2.91 15.38 0.28
N HIS A 93 -3.07 14.88 -0.95
CA HIS A 93 -4.30 15.02 -1.75
C HIS A 93 -5.35 13.99 -1.35
N PHE A 94 -5.86 14.08 -0.12
CA PHE A 94 -6.74 13.06 0.45
C PHE A 94 -8.08 12.91 -0.28
N GLN A 95 -8.68 13.99 -0.74
CA GLN A 95 -9.96 13.95 -1.48
C GLN A 95 -9.84 13.16 -2.79
N ALA A 96 -8.81 13.48 -3.58
CA ALA A 96 -8.50 12.76 -4.81
C ALA A 96 -8.14 11.30 -4.54
N PHE A 97 -7.47 11.03 -3.41
CA PHE A 97 -7.17 9.67 -2.98
C PHE A 97 -8.45 8.85 -2.78
N TRP A 98 -9.44 9.37 -2.04
CA TRP A 98 -10.70 8.66 -1.79
C TRP A 98 -11.49 8.41 -3.07
N GLN A 99 -11.53 9.38 -3.99
CA GLN A 99 -12.17 9.21 -5.30
C GLN A 99 -11.47 8.12 -6.13
N ALA A 100 -10.15 8.17 -6.23
CA ALA A 100 -9.37 7.17 -6.94
C ALA A 100 -9.47 5.79 -6.27
N LEU A 101 -9.63 5.74 -4.95
CA LEU A 101 -9.81 4.49 -4.21
C LEU A 101 -11.16 3.85 -4.52
N ASP A 102 -12.22 4.64 -4.60
CA ASP A 102 -13.58 4.18 -4.94
C ASP A 102 -13.62 3.55 -6.34
N GLU A 103 -12.94 4.16 -7.32
CA GLU A 103 -12.78 3.59 -8.66
C GLU A 103 -11.98 2.28 -8.70
N ASN A 104 -11.16 2.01 -7.67
CA ASN A 104 -10.25 0.86 -7.61
C ASN A 104 -10.51 -0.04 -6.39
N MET A 105 -11.76 -0.10 -5.90
CA MET A 105 -12.11 -0.90 -4.71
C MET A 105 -11.74 -2.39 -4.83
N GLU A 106 -11.72 -2.94 -6.05
CA GLU A 106 -11.29 -4.32 -6.32
C GLU A 106 -9.85 -4.61 -5.85
N LEU A 107 -8.99 -3.59 -5.76
CA LEU A 107 -7.60 -3.74 -5.32
C LEU A 107 -7.49 -3.95 -3.81
N LEU A 108 -8.48 -3.51 -3.04
CA LEU A 108 -8.51 -3.64 -1.59
C LEU A 108 -9.07 -4.98 -1.13
N ASP A 109 -9.55 -5.82 -2.05
CA ASP A 109 -10.12 -7.12 -1.72
C ASP A 109 -9.05 -7.99 -1.03
N GLY A 110 -9.27 -8.28 0.25
CA GLY A 110 -8.33 -9.01 1.11
C GLY A 110 -7.45 -8.18 2.04
N ILE A 111 -7.54 -6.84 2.06
CA ILE A 111 -6.81 -5.98 3.02
C ILE A 111 -7.79 -5.35 4.02
N ALA A 112 -8.01 -6.05 5.13
CA ALA A 112 -8.85 -5.55 6.21
C ALA A 112 -8.20 -4.33 6.91
N GLY A 113 -8.97 -3.26 7.09
CA GLY A 113 -8.54 -2.06 7.83
C GLY A 113 -7.60 -1.13 7.04
N PHE A 114 -7.60 -1.21 5.70
CA PHE A 114 -6.84 -0.28 4.86
C PHE A 114 -7.29 1.17 5.08
N GLU A 115 -8.60 1.43 4.94
CA GLU A 115 -9.15 2.78 5.11
C GLU A 115 -8.91 3.33 6.52
N ASP A 116 -9.09 2.51 7.56
CA ASP A 116 -8.82 2.93 8.95
C ASP A 116 -7.37 3.33 9.17
N SER A 117 -6.43 2.63 8.52
CA SER A 117 -5.01 2.95 8.60
C SER A 117 -4.69 4.26 7.90
N VAL A 118 -5.30 4.49 6.73
CA VAL A 118 -5.17 5.76 6.00
C VAL A 118 -5.81 6.91 6.80
N ARG A 119 -7.01 6.75 7.36
CA ARG A 119 -7.65 7.76 8.21
C ARG A 119 -6.79 8.10 9.42
N LYS A 120 -6.18 7.12 10.09
CA LYS A 120 -5.23 7.36 11.19
C LYS A 120 -4.02 8.20 10.75
N PHE A 121 -3.47 7.91 9.56
CA PHE A 121 -2.39 8.71 8.99
C PHE A 121 -2.85 10.15 8.72
N ILE A 122 -4.02 10.35 8.10
CA ILE A 122 -4.59 11.67 7.83
C ILE A 122 -4.79 12.45 9.14
N CYS A 123 -5.41 11.83 10.15
CA CYS A 123 -5.58 12.43 11.47
C CYS A 123 -4.25 12.81 12.12
N HIS A 124 -3.22 11.97 11.96
CA HIS A 124 -1.88 12.27 12.47
C HIS A 124 -1.25 13.49 11.77
N VAL A 125 -1.32 13.54 10.43
CA VAL A 125 -0.82 14.68 9.65
C VAL A 125 -1.56 15.96 10.03
N VAL A 126 -2.89 15.94 10.03
CA VAL A 126 -3.73 17.09 10.40
C VAL A 126 -3.45 17.55 11.84
N GLY A 127 -3.29 16.61 12.78
CA GLY A 127 -2.99 16.92 14.17
C GLY A 127 -1.61 17.57 14.40
N ILE A 128 -0.70 17.45 13.44
CA ILE A 128 0.62 18.11 13.48
C ILE A 128 0.58 19.44 12.71
N THR A 129 -0.17 19.53 11.62
CA THR A 129 -0.15 20.69 10.71
C THR A 129 -1.19 21.75 11.02
N TYR A 130 -2.33 21.40 11.65
CA TYR A 130 -3.42 22.34 11.96
C TYR A 130 -3.58 22.54 13.46
N GLN A 131 -3.68 23.81 13.89
CA GLN A 131 -4.09 24.16 15.26
C GLN A 131 -5.61 24.20 15.41
N HIS A 132 -6.31 24.65 14.36
CA HIS A 132 -7.76 24.65 14.26
C HIS A 132 -8.13 24.21 12.83
N ILE A 133 -9.09 23.29 12.72
CA ILE A 133 -9.61 22.81 11.44
C ILE A 133 -11.12 22.76 11.52
N ASP A 134 -11.78 23.17 10.45
CA ASP A 134 -13.23 23.04 10.35
C ASP A 134 -13.66 21.57 10.31
N ARG A 135 -14.76 21.27 10.99
CA ARG A 135 -15.31 19.89 11.02
C ARG A 135 -15.67 19.39 9.62
N TRP A 136 -16.18 20.28 8.76
CA TRP A 136 -16.56 19.93 7.38
C TRP A 136 -15.31 19.57 6.56
N LEU A 137 -14.25 20.37 6.65
CA LEU A 137 -13.00 20.13 5.94
C LEU A 137 -12.32 18.83 6.41
N LEU A 138 -12.31 18.57 7.72
CA LEU A 138 -11.79 17.32 8.27
C LEU A 138 -12.60 16.10 7.78
N ALA A 139 -13.93 16.21 7.73
CA ALA A 139 -14.79 15.14 7.22
C ALA A 139 -14.50 14.85 5.74
N GLU A 140 -14.32 15.90 4.93
CA GLU A 140 -13.97 15.79 3.51
C GLU A 140 -12.60 15.13 3.32
N MET A 141 -11.59 15.50 4.12
CA MET A 141 -10.27 14.86 4.11
C MET A 141 -10.31 13.38 4.51
N LEU A 142 -11.24 12.97 5.37
CA LEU A 142 -11.37 11.59 5.84
C LEU A 142 -12.22 10.68 4.93
N GLY A 143 -12.64 11.20 3.78
CA GLY A 143 -13.41 10.45 2.78
C GLY A 143 -14.92 10.62 2.95
N ASP A 144 -15.34 11.83 3.29
CA ASP A 144 -16.73 12.24 3.41
C ASP A 144 -17.55 11.34 4.34
N LEU A 145 -17.19 11.36 5.64
CA LEU A 145 -17.91 10.66 6.72
C LEU A 145 -19.32 11.25 7.00
N SER A 146 -19.93 11.94 6.03
CA SER A 146 -21.23 12.56 6.12
C SER A 146 -22.36 11.51 5.99
N GLY A 147 -22.39 10.60 6.96
CA GLY A 147 -23.53 9.73 7.29
C GLY A 147 -24.05 10.04 8.68
#